data_AF-A0AAN2CGJ6-F1
#
_entry.id   AF-A0AAN2CGJ6-F1
#
_cell.length_a   1.000
_cell.length_b   1.000
_cell.length_c   1.000
_cell.angle_alpha   90.00
_cell.angle_beta   90.00
_cell.angle_gamma   90.00
#
_symmetry.space_group_name_H-M   'P 1'
#
loop_
_entity.id
_entity.type
_entity.pdbx_description
1 polymer ?
#
loop_
_entity_poly.entity_id
_entity_poly.type
_entity_poly.pdbx_seq_one_letter_code
_entity_poly.pdbx_strand_id
1 'polypeptide(L)'
;MPAQQREAEALIKEENLNEDAARRYIRNSLKREYATENGTALNETLPKLSPLNPQYRTKKQTVFQKFVAFIDKFKGVGGSV
;
A
#
# COMPACT_ATOMS: atom_id res chain seq x y z
N MET A 1 -13.29 8.37 -8.02
CA MET A 1 -12.82 8.36 -9.42
C MET A 1 -12.43 6.95 -9.80
N PRO A 2 -12.85 6.41 -10.96
CA PRO A 2 -12.58 5.01 -11.33
C PRO A 2 -11.08 4.70 -11.47
N ALA A 3 -10.23 5.69 -11.76
CA ALA A 3 -8.78 5.49 -11.89
C ALA A 3 -8.10 5.09 -10.57
N GLN A 4 -8.44 5.74 -9.47
CA GLN A 4 -7.80 5.51 -8.16
C GLN A 4 -8.08 4.09 -7.64
N GLN A 5 -9.32 3.64 -7.78
CA GLN A 5 -9.72 2.29 -7.36
C GLN A 5 -9.10 1.21 -8.26
N ARG A 6 -9.07 1.42 -9.58
CA ARG A 6 -8.40 0.50 -10.51
C ARG A 6 -6.90 0.38 -10.26
N GLU A 7 -6.21 1.50 -10.04
CA GLU A 7 -4.77 1.50 -9.76
C GLU A 7 -4.47 0.86 -8.40
N ALA A 8 -5.32 1.07 -7.38
CA ALA A 8 -5.19 0.40 -6.10
C ALA A 8 -5.35 -1.13 -6.24
N GLU A 9 -6.38 -1.58 -6.97
CA GLU A 9 -6.61 -3.00 -7.25
C GLU A 9 -5.46 -3.62 -8.06
N ALA A 10 -4.93 -2.89 -9.04
CA ALA A 10 -3.78 -3.34 -9.82
C ALA A 10 -2.53 -3.51 -8.94
N LEU A 11 -2.22 -2.54 -8.07
CA LEU A 11 -1.09 -2.60 -7.14
C LEU A 11 -1.23 -3.78 -6.17
N ILE A 12 -2.43 -3.98 -5.61
CA ILE A 12 -2.71 -5.10 -4.70
C ILE A 12 -2.49 -6.45 -5.39
N LYS A 13 -2.97 -6.61 -6.63
CA LYS A 13 -2.82 -7.85 -7.40
C LYS A 13 -1.38 -8.09 -7.83
N GLU A 14 -0.70 -7.06 -8.34
CA GLU A 14 0.68 -7.15 -8.84
C GLU A 14 1.65 -7.58 -7.73
N GLU A 15 1.49 -7.02 -6.53
CA GLU A 15 2.36 -7.32 -5.39
C GLU A 15 1.89 -8.51 -4.54
N ASN A 16 0.73 -9.08 -4.88
CA ASN A 16 0.05 -10.13 -4.10
C ASN A 16 -0.13 -9.72 -2.63
N LEU A 17 -0.69 -8.52 -2.42
CA LEU A 17 -0.93 -7.95 -1.11
C LEU A 17 -2.22 -8.50 -0.49
N ASN A 18 -2.31 -8.42 0.83
CA ASN A 18 -3.57 -8.62 1.53
C ASN A 18 -4.52 -7.46 1.18
N GLU A 19 -5.58 -7.78 0.45
CA GLU A 19 -6.49 -6.80 -0.13
C GLU A 19 -7.17 -5.90 0.91
N ASP A 20 -7.71 -6.47 1.99
CA ASP A 20 -8.38 -5.70 3.04
C ASP A 20 -7.41 -4.76 3.77
N ALA A 21 -6.23 -5.29 4.14
CA ALA A 21 -5.19 -4.51 4.82
C ALA A 21 -4.63 -3.40 3.91
N ALA A 22 -4.39 -3.70 2.64
CA ALA A 22 -3.89 -2.74 1.66
C ALA A 22 -4.90 -1.63 1.37
N ARG A 23 -6.18 -1.95 1.16
CA ARG A 23 -7.24 -0.95 0.99
C ARG A 23 -7.34 -0.03 2.20
N ARG A 24 -7.30 -0.59 3.41
CA ARG A 24 -7.31 0.18 4.67
C ARG A 24 -6.08 1.08 4.79
N TYR A 25 -4.90 0.56 4.46
CA TYR A 25 -3.65 1.31 4.46
C TYR A 25 -3.71 2.48 3.49
N ILE A 26 -4.02 2.23 2.22
CA ILE A 26 -4.16 3.25 1.17
C ILE A 26 -5.13 4.34 1.62
N ARG A 27 -6.33 3.98 2.10
CA ARG A 27 -7.34 4.95 2.53
C ARG A 27 -6.84 5.84 3.67
N ASN A 28 -6.17 5.26 4.66
CA ASN A 28 -5.60 6.02 5.78
C ASN A 28 -4.45 6.93 5.32
N SER A 29 -3.58 6.43 4.44
CA SER A 29 -2.47 7.20 3.90
C SER A 29 -2.92 8.35 3.00
N LEU A 30 -3.97 8.17 2.20
CA LEU A 30 -4.54 9.25 1.39
C LEU A 30 -5.16 10.34 2.28
N LYS A 31 -5.86 9.96 3.36
CA LYS A 31 -6.40 10.92 4.33
C LYS A 31 -5.31 11.71 5.04
N ARG A 32 -4.15 11.09 5.26
CA ARG A 32 -2.97 11.72 5.87
C ARG A 32 -2.08 12.42 4.85
N GLU A 33 -2.31 12.20 3.56
CA GLU A 33 -1.51 12.67 2.43
C GLU A 33 -0.05 12.17 2.41
N TYR A 34 0.27 11.15 3.22
CA TYR A 34 1.57 10.48 3.22
C TYR A 34 1.45 8.98 3.52
N ALA A 35 2.35 8.18 2.94
CA ALA A 35 2.55 6.78 3.30
C ALA A 35 3.48 6.69 4.51
N THR A 36 3.17 5.80 5.46
CA THR A 36 3.99 5.57 6.65
C THR A 36 4.41 4.11 6.73
N GLU A 37 5.69 3.87 6.94
CA GLU A 37 6.21 2.54 7.29
C GLU A 37 6.16 2.28 8.80
N ASN A 38 5.79 3.30 9.59
CA ASN A 38 5.73 3.21 11.04
C ASN A 38 4.49 2.41 11.49
N GLY A 39 4.71 1.43 12.35
CA GLY A 39 3.67 0.54 12.86
C GLY A 39 3.52 -0.75 12.05
N THR A 40 2.43 -1.48 12.28
CA THR A 40 2.18 -2.80 11.67
C THR A 40 1.39 -2.72 10.36
N ALA A 41 0.78 -1.58 10.05
CA ALA A 41 -0.16 -1.45 8.94
C ALA A 41 0.45 -1.80 7.58
N LEU A 42 1.69 -1.36 7.30
CA LEU A 42 2.40 -1.74 6.08
C LEU A 42 2.71 -3.25 6.07
N ASN A 43 3.15 -3.80 7.20
CA ASN A 43 3.48 -5.22 7.32
C ASN A 43 2.25 -6.11 7.13
N GLU A 44 1.07 -5.67 7.59
CA GLU A 44 -0.22 -6.34 7.42
C GLU A 44 -0.66 -6.40 5.95
N THR A 45 -0.22 -5.45 5.12
CA THR A 45 -0.47 -5.49 3.67
C THR A 45 0.34 -6.57 2.95
N LEU A 46 1.48 -6.97 3.50
CA LEU A 46 2.37 -7.92 2.84
C LEU A 46 1.77 -9.33 2.87
N PRO A 47 2.04 -10.14 1.82
CA PRO A 47 1.66 -11.55 1.84
C PRO A 47 2.31 -12.26 3.03
N LYS A 48 1.71 -13.40 3.44
CA LYS A 48 2.25 -14.28 4.47
C LYS A 48 3.59 -14.87 4.02
N LEU A 49 4.64 -14.10 4.22
CA LEU A 49 6.04 -14.45 4.07
C LEU A 49 6.67 -14.42 5.45
N SER A 50 7.61 -15.34 5.71
CA SER A 50 8.33 -15.34 6.98
C SER A 50 9.14 -14.04 7.10
N PRO A 51 9.03 -13.28 8.21
CA PRO A 51 9.83 -12.08 8.45
C PRO A 51 11.35 -12.34 8.47
N LEU A 52 11.73 -13.61 8.67
CA LEU A 52 13.11 -14.09 8.64
C LEU A 52 13.64 -14.32 7.21
N ASN A 53 12.78 -14.27 6.19
CA ASN A 53 13.22 -14.36 4.80
C ASN A 53 13.89 -13.03 4.39
N PRO A 54 15.14 -13.02 3.92
CA PRO A 54 15.81 -11.79 3.47
C PRO A 54 15.05 -11.06 2.34
N GLN A 55 14.31 -11.79 1.51
CA GLN A 55 13.47 -11.24 0.44
C GLN A 55 12.27 -10.45 0.98
N TYR A 56 11.85 -10.71 2.23
CA TYR A 56 10.76 -9.98 2.88
C TYR A 56 11.08 -8.49 3.02
N ARG A 57 12.31 -8.16 3.41
CA ARG A 57 12.76 -6.77 3.58
C ARG A 57 12.77 -6.03 2.25
N THR A 58 13.29 -6.67 1.21
CA THR A 58 13.31 -6.11 -0.14
C THR A 58 11.88 -5.89 -0.65
N LYS A 59 11.00 -6.88 -0.52
CA LYS A 59 9.61 -6.75 -0.95
C LYS A 59 8.86 -5.66 -0.18
N LYS A 60 9.06 -5.58 1.14
CA LYS A 60 8.52 -4.50 1.97
C LYS A 60 8.93 -3.13 1.44
N GLN A 61 10.22 -2.95 1.13
CA GLN A 61 10.73 -1.69 0.60
C GLN A 61 10.12 -1.34 -0.76
N THR A 62 10.04 -2.30 -1.68
CA THR A 62 9.44 -2.11 -3.01
C THR A 62 7.96 -1.75 -2.93
N VAL A 63 7.20 -2.49 -2.13
CA VAL A 63 5.77 -2.22 -1.89
C VAL A 63 5.58 -0.84 -1.27
N PHE A 64 6.42 -0.46 -0.31
CA PHE A 64 6.37 0.86 0.31
C PHE A 64 6.60 1.99 -0.71
N GLN A 65 7.61 1.86 -1.58
CA GLN A 65 7.85 2.84 -2.63
C GLN A 65 6.67 2.97 -3.61
N LYS A 66 6.06 1.84 -3.98
CA LYS A 66 4.85 1.85 -4.82
C LYS A 66 3.69 2.57 -4.12
N PHE A 67 3.50 2.34 -2.83
CA PHE A 67 2.50 3.08 -2.05
C PHE A 67 2.82 4.57 -1.99
N VAL A 68 4.07 4.97 -1.72
CA VAL A 68 4.47 6.38 -1.71
C VAL A 68 4.12 7.04 -3.05
N ALA A 69 4.50 6.43 -4.18
CA ALA A 69 4.18 6.94 -5.50
C ALA A 69 2.67 7.05 -5.76
N PHE A 70 1.90 6.04 -5.33
CA PHE A 70 0.44 6.06 -5.44
C PHE A 70 -0.19 7.19 -4.60
N ILE A 71 0.22 7.34 -3.34
CA ILE A 71 -0.30 8.37 -2.44
C ILE A 71 0.10 9.76 -2.95
N ASP A 72 1.33 9.94 -3.42
CA ASP A 72 1.79 11.23 -3.96
C ASP A 72 1.01 11.65 -5.22
N LYS A 73 0.62 10.67 -6.04
CA LYS A 73 -0.23 10.88 -7.22
C LYS A 73 -1.68 11.23 -6.89
N PHE A 74 -2.22 10.69 -5.79
CA PHE A 74 -3.65 10.82 -5.45
C PHE A 74 -3.94 11.64 -4.18
N LYS A 75 -2.93 12.20 -3.50
CA LYS A 75 -3.11 13.15 -2.40
C LYS A 75 -3.88 14.39 -2.88
N GLY A 76 -4.71 14.97 -2.03
CA GLY A 76 -5.55 16.12 -2.39
C GLY A 76 -6.75 15.82 -3.30
N VAL A 77 -6.90 14.61 -3.86
CA VAL A 77 -8.02 14.26 -4.76
C VAL A 77 -9.34 13.95 -4.00
N GLY A 78 -9.30 13.91 -2.66
CA GLY A 78 -10.45 13.59 -1.81
C GLY A 78 -10.66 12.08 -1.66
N GLY A 79 -10.25 11.54 -0.52
CA GLY A 79 -10.01 10.10 -0.29
C GLY A 79 -11.25 9.21 -0.27
N SER A 80 -11.66 8.72 -1.44
CA SER A 80 -12.54 7.56 -1.56
C SER A 80 -11.95 6.55 -2.55
N VAL A 81 -11.20 5.60 -1.97
CA VAL A 81 -10.90 4.28 -2.53
C VAL A 81 -11.76 3.27 -1.81
#